data_AF-A0A1L5YBD4-F1
#
_entry.id   AF-A0A1L5YBD4-F1
#
_cell.length_a   1.000
_cell.length_b   1.000
_cell.length_c   1.000
_cell.angle_alpha   90.00
_cell.angle_beta   90.00
_cell.angle_gamma   90.00
#
_symmetry.space_group_name_H-M   'P 1'
#
loop_
_entity.id
_entity.type
_entity.pdbx_description
1 polymer ?
#
loop_
_entity_poly.entity_id
_entity_poly.type
_entity_poly.pdbx_seq_one_letter_code
_entity_poly.pdbx_strand_id
1 'polypeptide(L)' 'MPPLKVYNLRCTLTFGDIYGQVLVWISLIFLSLVTGFVLVTSSRPLFGVVGIVLILALSFPFVLFTFITTLINHIRLQSE' A
#
# COMPACT_ATOMS: atom_id res chain seq x y z
N MET A 1 -29.21 -19.65 28.86
CA MET A 1 -28.19 -19.21 27.88
C MET A 1 -28.44 -17.74 27.58
N PRO A 2 -27.44 -16.85 27.70
CA PRO A 2 -27.60 -15.45 27.30
C PRO A 2 -27.82 -15.38 25.77
N PRO A 3 -28.61 -14.40 25.28
CA PRO A 3 -28.85 -14.23 23.85
C PRO A 3 -27.53 -13.95 23.11
N LEU A 4 -27.30 -14.61 21.98
CA LEU A 4 -26.17 -14.31 21.10
C LEU A 4 -26.36 -12.90 20.53
N LYS A 5 -25.42 -12.01 20.82
CA LYS A 5 -25.43 -10.64 20.30
C LYS A 5 -24.98 -10.66 18.84
N VAL A 6 -25.89 -10.38 17.92
CA VAL A 6 -25.61 -10.31 16.48
C VAL A 6 -24.88 -9.00 16.20
N TYR A 7 -23.68 -9.09 15.63
CA TYR A 7 -22.90 -7.92 15.20
C TYR A 7 -22.94 -7.81 13.67
N ASN A 8 -23.43 -6.68 13.17
CA ASN A 8 -23.35 -6.30 11.76
C ASN A 8 -22.05 -5.53 11.50
N LEU A 9 -21.24 -6.03 10.56
CA LEU A 9 -20.04 -5.34 10.08
C LEU A 9 -20.40 -4.45 8.89
N ARG A 10 -20.25 -3.12 9.04
CA ARG A 10 -20.41 -2.16 7.94
C ARG A 10 -19.08 -1.49 7.62
N CYS A 11 -18.65 -1.56 6.37
CA CYS A 11 -17.46 -0.84 5.90
C CYS A 11 -17.88 0.53 5.36
N THR A 12 -17.28 1.60 5.90
CA THR A 12 -17.50 2.99 5.47
C THR A 12 -16.32 3.53 4.64
N LEU A 13 -15.45 2.64 4.16
CA LEU A 13 -14.24 3.02 3.44
C LEU A 13 -14.58 3.85 2.20
N THR A 14 -14.03 5.06 2.14
CA THR A 14 -14.19 5.93 0.98
C THR A 14 -13.03 5.72 0.02
N PHE A 15 -13.27 5.98 -1.27
CA PHE A 15 -12.21 5.83 -2.28
C PHE A 15 -11.02 6.77 -1.99
N GLY A 16 -11.29 7.94 -1.41
CA GLY A 16 -10.27 8.91 -1.01
C GLY A 16 -9.27 8.37 0.01
N ASP A 17 -9.70 7.50 0.92
CA ASP A 17 -8.84 6.95 1.99
C ASP A 17 -7.69 6.10 1.44
N ILE A 18 -7.92 5.39 0.33
CA ILE A 18 -6.91 4.54 -0.33
C ILE A 18 -6.23 5.24 -1.52
N TYR A 19 -6.89 6.24 -2.12
CA TYR A 19 -6.41 6.84 -3.37
C TYR A 19 -5.09 7.59 -3.19
N GLY A 20 -4.95 8.35 -2.09
CA GLY A 20 -3.71 9.06 -1.78
C GLY A 20 -2.52 8.10 -1.64
N GLN A 21 -2.74 6.96 -0.99
CA GLN A 21 -1.72 5.93 -0.78
C GLN A 21 -1.25 5.32 -2.11
N VAL A 22 -2.19 5.02 -3.00
CA VAL A 22 -1.89 4.49 -4.34
C VAL A 22 -1.15 5.52 -5.19
N LEU A 23 -1.57 6.80 -5.17
CA LEU A 23 -0.90 7.87 -5.90
C LEU A 23 0.57 8.07 -5.46
N VAL A 24 0.81 8.06 -4.15
CA VAL A 24 2.17 8.16 -3.60
C VAL A 24 3.02 6.96 -4.04
N TRP A 25 2.46 5.75 -4.02
CA TRP A 25 3.18 4.55 -4.42
C TRP A 25 3.53 4.54 -5.91
N ILE A 26 2.60 4.92 -6.77
CA ILE A 26 2.86 5.07 -8.22
C ILE A 26 3.97 6.10 -8.45
N SER A 27 3.92 7.24 -7.75
CA SER A 27 4.96 8.29 -7.85
C SER A 27 6.35 7.76 -7.46
N LEU A 28 6.42 6.97 -6.39
CA LEU A 28 7.65 6.29 -5.94
C LEU A 28 8.19 5.29 -6.97
N ILE A 29 7.32 4.53 -7.63
CA ILE A 29 7.72 3.61 -8.71
C ILE A 29 8.31 4.38 -9.88
N PHE A 30 7.65 5.45 -10.35
CA PHE A 30 8.17 6.25 -11.44
C PHE A 30 9.55 6.83 -11.11
N LEU A 31 9.74 7.36 -9.90
CA LEU A 31 11.03 7.89 -9.47
C LEU A 31 12.11 6.80 -9.43
N SER A 32 11.76 5.62 -8.94
CA SER A 32 12.65 4.45 -8.90
C SER A 32 13.05 4.00 -10.30
N LEU A 33 12.10 3.92 -11.23
CA LEU A 33 12.35 3.56 -12.63
C LEU A 33 13.22 4.61 -13.33
N VAL A 34 12.96 5.91 -13.14
CA VAL A 34 13.79 6.97 -13.71
C VAL A 34 15.23 6.86 -13.20
N THR A 35 15.40 6.70 -11.90
CA THR A 35 16.73 6.58 -11.26
C THR A 35 17.44 5.31 -11.73
N GLY A 36 16.73 4.19 -11.76
CA GLY A 36 17.26 2.91 -12.19
C GLY A 36 17.61 2.89 -13.68
N PHE A 37 16.83 3.54 -14.55
CA PHE A 37 17.14 3.64 -15.98
C PHE A 37 18.43 4.45 -16.23
N VAL A 38 18.62 5.55 -15.47
CA VAL A 38 19.86 6.33 -15.48
C VAL A 38 21.05 5.48 -15.05
N LEU A 39 20.90 4.66 -14.00
CA LEU A 39 21.96 3.79 -13.49
C LEU A 39 22.24 2.58 -14.39
N VAL A 40 21.21 2.00 -15.02
CA VAL A 40 21.32 0.86 -15.94
C VAL A 40 22.05 1.24 -17.23
N THR A 41 21.94 2.49 -17.66
CA THR A 41 22.70 3.02 -18.82
C THR A 41 24.17 3.30 -18.48
N SER A 42 24.53 3.31 -17.18
CA SER A 42 25.91 3.45 -16.71
C SER A 42 26.63 2.10 -16.74
N SER A 43 27.96 2.09 -16.56
CA SER A 43 28.82 0.90 -16.56
C SER A 43 28.55 -0.07 -15.39
N ARG A 44 27.51 0.16 -14.59
CA ARG A 44 27.14 -0.59 -13.38
C ARG A 44 25.65 -0.97 -13.36
N PRO A 45 25.17 -1.73 -14.36
CA PRO A 45 23.74 -2.02 -14.53
C PRO A 45 23.12 -2.79 -13.35
N LEU A 46 23.92 -3.60 -12.67
CA LEU A 46 23.47 -4.37 -11.51
C LEU A 46 22.93 -3.48 -10.39
N PHE A 47 23.55 -2.33 -10.13
CA PHE A 47 23.16 -1.42 -9.06
C PHE A 47 21.82 -0.72 -9.35
N GLY A 48 21.54 -0.42 -10.62
CA GLY A 48 20.25 0.15 -11.02
C GLY A 48 19.10 -0.83 -10.80
N VAL A 49 19.27 -2.10 -11.22
CA VAL A 49 18.25 -3.15 -11.04
C VAL A 49 18.03 -3.47 -9.56
N VAL A 50 19.11 -3.65 -8.79
CA VAL A 50 19.01 -3.91 -7.33
C VAL A 50 18.34 -2.74 -6.61
N GLY A 51 18.65 -1.50 -6.98
CA GLY A 51 18.00 -0.31 -6.43
C GLY A 51 16.49 -0.30 -6.69
N ILE A 52 16.07 -0.57 -7.92
CA ILE A 52 14.65 -0.65 -8.28
C ILE A 52 13.94 -1.71 -7.44
N VAL A 53 14.49 -2.94 -7.44
CA VAL A 53 13.88 -4.08 -6.72
C VAL A 53 13.83 -3.80 -5.23
N LEU A 54 14.87 -3.23 -4.63
CA LEU A 54 14.91 -2.89 -3.22
C LEU A 54 13.82 -1.88 -2.84
N ILE A 55 13.66 -0.81 -3.64
CA ILE A 55 12.62 0.21 -3.40
C ILE A 55 11.22 -0.41 -3.53
N LEU A 56 10.97 -1.23 -4.55
CA LEU A 56 9.68 -1.90 -4.73
C LEU A 56 9.40 -2.89 -3.60
N ALA A 57 10.36 -3.74 -3.26
CA ALA A 57 10.23 -4.78 -2.23
C ALA A 57 10.00 -4.18 -0.84
N LEU A 58 10.58 -3.02 -0.53
CA LEU A 58 10.38 -2.33 0.74
C LEU A 58 9.10 -1.49 0.76
N SER A 59 8.70 -0.87 -0.36
CA SER A 59 7.50 -0.03 -0.43
C SER A 59 6.20 -0.84 -0.49
N PHE A 60 6.20 -1.99 -1.16
CA PHE A 60 5.04 -2.86 -1.28
C PHE A 60 4.45 -3.33 0.08
N PRO A 61 5.24 -3.86 1.04
CA PRO A 61 4.72 -4.24 2.35
C PRO A 61 4.21 -3.04 3.16
N PHE A 62 4.81 -1.85 3.00
CA PHE A 62 4.35 -0.62 3.65
C PHE A 62 2.96 -0.21 3.15
N VAL A 63 2.74 -0.28 1.83
CA VAL A 63 1.43 -0.01 1.23
C VAL A 63 0.41 -1.06 1.65
N LEU A 64 0.75 -2.35 1.62
CA LEU A 64 -0.16 -3.39 2.10
C LEU A 64 -0.56 -3.17 3.56
N PHE A 65 0.41 -2.84 4.42
CA PHE A 65 0.15 -2.57 5.82
C PHE A 65 -0.82 -1.39 6.00
N THR A 66 -0.51 -0.25 5.40
CA THR A 66 -1.33 0.97 5.49
C THR A 66 -2.73 0.80 4.88
N PHE A 67 -2.85 -0.03 3.83
CA PHE A 67 -4.14 -0.38 3.25
C PHE A 67 -4.99 -1.21 4.23
N ILE A 68 -4.42 -2.26 4.82
CA ILE A 68 -5.14 -3.15 5.74
C ILE A 68 -5.58 -2.38 6.99
N THR A 69 -4.72 -1.54 7.56
CA THR A 69 -5.09 -0.72 8.72
C THR A 69 -6.18 0.28 8.38
N THR A 70 -6.13 0.91 7.21
CA THR A 70 -7.18 1.83 6.73
C THR A 70 -8.51 1.11 6.55
N LEU A 71 -8.50 -0.10 6.00
CA LEU A 71 -9.69 -0.94 5.85
C LEU A 71 -10.28 -1.26 7.22
N ILE A 72 -9.48 -1.79 8.15
CA ILE A 72 -9.92 -2.14 9.50
C ILE A 72 -10.48 -0.93 10.25
N ASN A 73 -9.85 0.25 10.11
CA ASN A 73 -10.29 1.49 10.75
C ASN A 73 -11.67 1.96 10.27
N HIS A 74 -12.06 1.59 9.06
CA HIS A 74 -13.37 1.89 8.48
C HIS A 74 -14.41 0.79 8.67
N ILE A 75 -14.08 -0.30 9.36
CA ILE A 75 -15.06 -1.30 9.78
C ILE A 75 -15.79 -0.78 11.03
N ARG A 76 -17.10 -0.60 10.92
CA ARG A 76 -17.99 -0.29 12.04
C ARG A 76 -18.72 -1.55 12.48
N LEU A 77 -18.71 -1.81 13.79
CA LEU A 77 -19.51 -2.84 14.45
C LEU A 77 -20.83 -2.21 14.89
N GLN A 78 -21.94 -2.61 14.28
CA GLN A 78 -23.28 -2.28 14.73
C GLN A 78 -23.85 -3.49 15.47
N SER A 79 -24.16 -3.34 16.76
CA SER A 79 -25.03 -4.29 17.44
C SER A 79 -26.45 -3.75 17.42
N GLU A 80 -27.40 -4.56 16.96
CA GLU A 80 -28.83 -4.32 17.21
C GLU A 80 -29.13 -4.32 18.71
#